data_AF-A0A7S1UVZ4-F1
#
_entry.id   AF-A0A7S1UVZ4-F1
#
_cell.length_a   1.000
_cell.length_b   1.000
_cell.length_c   1.000
_cell.angle_alpha   90.00
_cell.angle_beta   90.00
_cell.angle_gamma   90.00
#
_symmetry.space_group_name_H-M   'P 1'
#
loop_
_entity.id
_entity.type
_entity.pdbx_description
1 polymer ?
#
loop_
_entity_poly.entity_id
_entity_poly.type
_entity_poly.pdbx_seq_one_letter_code
_entity_poly.pdbx_strand_id
1 'polypeptide(L)'
;VESTNRGQFTNGGNFAAQPDQLIQKGDLLYFTEDGGSTPGVYVTDGSNYWALLEAYHERYKADETTGLAFSPDGTKLYFCIQELGWMFVVERTDGKAFGG
;
A
#
# COMPACT_ATOMS: atom_id res chain seq x y z
N VAL A 1 9.78 -1.66 -5.41
CA VAL A 1 8.80 -1.73 -4.31
C VAL A 1 9.28 -2.82 -3.41
N GLU A 2 9.48 -2.53 -2.13
CA GLU A 2 9.75 -3.56 -1.13
C GLU A 2 8.43 -3.88 -0.42
N SER A 3 8.26 -5.14 0.01
CA SER A 3 7.10 -5.59 0.79
C SER A 3 7.61 -6.37 1.99
N THR A 4 6.84 -6.39 3.08
CA THR A 4 7.22 -7.16 4.28
C THR A 4 6.22 -8.28 4.55
N ASN A 5 6.73 -9.49 4.78
CA ASN A 5 5.91 -10.66 5.13
C ASN A 5 5.35 -10.62 6.57
N ARG A 6 5.62 -9.54 7.32
CA ARG A 6 5.17 -9.33 8.71
C ARG A 6 4.42 -8.00 8.91
N GLY A 7 4.15 -7.25 7.85
CA GLY A 7 3.57 -5.90 7.94
C GLY A 7 4.49 -4.84 8.55
N GLN A 8 5.70 -5.18 8.96
CA GLN A 8 6.68 -4.24 9.50
C GLN A 8 7.86 -4.12 8.55
N PHE A 9 8.07 -2.94 7.96
CA PHE A 9 9.43 -2.52 7.64
C PHE A 9 10.20 -2.39 8.95
N THR A 10 11.41 -2.94 9.01
CA THR A 10 12.28 -2.90 10.19
C THR A 10 12.63 -1.49 10.67
N ASN A 11 12.29 -0.46 9.88
CA ASN A 11 12.44 0.96 10.21
C ASN A 11 11.11 1.75 10.30
N GLY A 12 9.95 1.08 10.22
CA GLY A 12 8.62 1.71 10.31
C GLY A 12 8.35 2.69 9.16
N GLY A 13 7.74 2.19 8.07
CA GLY A 13 7.41 2.96 6.86
C GLY A 13 6.83 4.35 7.14
N ASN A 14 6.97 5.27 6.19
CA ASN A 14 6.65 6.68 6.42
C ASN A 14 5.20 7.01 6.02
N PHE A 15 4.26 6.84 6.96
CA PHE A 15 2.82 7.13 6.77
C PHE A 15 2.32 8.33 7.59
N ALA A 16 3.05 9.44 7.52
CA ALA A 16 2.74 10.68 8.25
C ALA A 16 2.31 11.83 7.32
N ALA A 17 1.89 11.51 6.10
CA ALA A 17 1.43 12.47 5.10
C ALA A 17 -0.10 12.61 5.13
N GLN A 18 -0.70 13.18 4.09
CA GLN A 18 -2.14 13.40 4.05
C GLN A 18 -2.83 12.12 3.55
N PRO A 19 -3.86 11.61 4.25
CA PRO A 19 -4.61 10.46 3.75
C PRO A 19 -5.36 10.82 2.46
N ASP A 20 -5.38 9.90 1.51
CA ASP A 20 -6.14 10.05 0.26
C ASP A 20 -7.19 8.95 0.10
N GLN A 21 -6.90 7.87 -0.61
CA GLN A 21 -7.86 6.80 -0.86
C GLN A 21 -7.94 5.83 0.33
N LEU A 22 -9.16 5.40 0.68
CA LEU A 22 -9.46 4.48 1.80
C LEU A 22 -10.32 3.31 1.29
N ILE A 23 -9.92 2.06 1.58
CA ILE A 23 -10.69 0.86 1.24
C ILE A 23 -10.69 -0.13 2.41
N GLN A 24 -11.88 -0.47 2.90
CA GLN A 24 -12.05 -1.52 3.90
C GLN A 24 -12.15 -2.92 3.26
N LYS A 25 -11.40 -3.88 3.78
CA LYS A 25 -11.44 -5.31 3.42
C LYS A 25 -11.42 -6.15 4.69
N GLY A 26 -12.58 -6.67 5.08
CA GLY A 26 -12.74 -7.34 6.38
C GLY A 26 -12.48 -6.35 7.51
N ASP A 27 -11.65 -6.76 8.46
CA ASP A 27 -11.25 -5.94 9.62
C ASP A 27 -10.10 -4.98 9.32
N LEU A 28 -9.57 -4.99 8.09
CA LEU A 28 -8.45 -4.16 7.67
C LEU A 28 -8.91 -2.96 6.84
N LEU A 29 -8.36 -1.79 7.13
CA LEU A 29 -8.49 -0.58 6.33
C LEU A 29 -7.18 -0.35 5.58
N TYR A 30 -7.24 -0.42 4.25
CA TYR A 30 -6.14 -0.08 3.36
C TYR A 30 -6.24 1.37 2.94
N PHE A 31 -5.11 2.05 2.83
CA PHE A 31 -5.10 3.45 2.44
C PHE A 31 -3.83 3.87 1.70
N THR A 32 -3.94 4.95 0.94
CA THR A 32 -2.85 5.68 0.30
C THR A 32 -2.69 7.05 0.94
N GLU A 33 -1.59 7.72 0.60
CA GLU A 33 -1.34 9.10 1.01
C GLU A 33 -1.07 9.99 -0.22
N ASP A 34 -1.48 11.25 -0.10
CA ASP A 34 -1.06 12.39 -0.92
C ASP A 34 0.11 13.08 -0.20
N GLY A 35 1.24 13.21 -0.89
CA GLY A 35 2.52 13.64 -0.37
C GLY A 35 3.38 12.56 0.32
N GLY A 36 4.26 13.01 1.21
CA GLY A 36 5.28 12.15 1.82
C GLY A 36 6.54 11.99 0.97
N SER A 37 7.48 11.15 1.44
CA SER A 37 8.76 10.94 0.75
C SER A 37 8.71 9.84 -0.31
N THR A 38 7.75 8.93 -0.18
CA THR A 38 7.70 7.67 -0.91
C THR A 38 6.24 7.25 -1.11
N PRO A 39 5.82 6.92 -2.35
CA PRO A 39 4.53 6.30 -2.59
C PRO A 39 4.43 4.96 -1.85
N GLY A 40 3.28 4.70 -1.24
CA GLY A 40 3.02 3.44 -0.56
C GLY A 40 1.53 3.10 -0.43
N VAL A 41 1.31 1.84 -0.04
CA VAL A 41 0.00 1.35 0.43
C VAL A 41 0.17 0.93 1.87
N TYR A 42 -0.68 1.47 2.72
CA TYR A 42 -0.68 1.26 4.15
C TYR A 42 -1.94 0.53 4.59
N VAL A 43 -1.89 -0.08 5.77
CA VAL A 43 -2.99 -0.85 6.32
C VAL A 43 -3.08 -0.68 7.83
N THR A 44 -4.30 -0.67 8.36
CA THR A 44 -4.57 -0.64 9.80
C THR A 44 -5.71 -1.58 10.17
N ASP A 45 -5.65 -2.15 11.37
CA ASP A 45 -6.75 -2.88 12.02
C ASP A 45 -7.55 -1.99 13.01
N GLY A 46 -7.28 -0.68 13.00
CA GLY A 46 -7.82 0.32 13.93
C GLY A 46 -7.02 0.48 15.23
N SER A 47 -6.08 -0.43 15.53
CA SER A 47 -5.18 -0.34 16.68
C SER A 47 -3.71 -0.21 16.27
N ASN A 48 -3.34 -0.85 15.17
CA ASN A 48 -2.00 -0.94 14.65
C ASN A 48 -1.96 -0.43 13.21
N TYR A 49 -0.81 0.11 12.80
CA TYR A 49 -0.58 0.61 11.45
C TYR A 49 0.65 -0.06 10.86
N TRP A 50 0.58 -0.34 9.56
CA TRP A 50 1.60 -1.05 8.81
C TRP A 50 1.73 -0.47 7.41
N ALA A 51 2.96 -0.45 6.90
CA ALA A 51 3.20 -0.25 5.48
C ALA A 51 3.25 -1.61 4.81
N LEU A 52 2.30 -1.85 3.89
CA LEU A 52 2.26 -3.08 3.11
C LEU A 52 3.34 -3.04 2.03
N LEU A 53 3.46 -1.90 1.35
CA LEU A 53 4.34 -1.66 0.21
C LEU A 53 4.81 -0.20 0.22
N GLU A 54 6.09 0.02 -0.06
CA GLU A 54 6.64 1.36 -0.31
C GLU A 54 7.63 1.33 -1.49
N ALA A 55 7.61 2.39 -2.28
CA ALA A 55 8.46 2.59 -3.45
C ALA A 55 9.71 3.41 -3.08
N TYR A 56 10.75 2.75 -2.55
CA TYR A 56 11.95 3.42 -2.02
C TYR A 56 13.01 3.88 -3.03
N HIS A 57 12.93 3.46 -4.29
CA HIS A 57 13.94 3.84 -5.29
C HIS A 57 13.82 5.33 -5.64
N GLU A 58 14.95 6.04 -5.78
CA GLU A 58 15.01 7.50 -6.05
C GLU A 58 14.01 7.99 -7.11
N ARG A 59 13.84 7.23 -8.20
CA ARG A 59 12.89 7.51 -9.27
C ARG A 59 11.44 7.76 -8.83
N TYR A 60 11.02 7.26 -7.68
CA TYR A 60 9.66 7.35 -7.16
C TYR A 60 9.51 8.44 -6.08
N LYS A 61 10.61 9.10 -5.69
CA LYS A 61 10.53 10.15 -4.67
C LYS A 61 9.69 11.32 -5.19
N ALA A 62 8.87 11.88 -4.30
CA ALA A 62 7.93 12.95 -4.59
C ALA A 62 6.86 12.61 -5.65
N ASP A 63 6.63 11.31 -5.90
CA ASP A 63 5.45 10.80 -6.60
C ASP A 63 4.46 10.28 -5.54
N GLU A 64 3.24 9.96 -5.96
CA GLU A 64 2.12 9.60 -5.08
C GLU A 64 1.46 8.29 -5.48
N THR A 65 0.87 7.60 -4.49
CA THR A 65 0.09 6.39 -4.75
C THR A 65 -1.36 6.73 -4.98
N THR A 66 -1.91 6.25 -6.10
CA THR A 66 -3.31 6.43 -6.44
C THR A 66 -3.91 5.12 -6.97
N GLY A 67 -5.22 5.08 -7.24
CA GLY A 67 -5.86 3.96 -7.93
C GLY A 67 -5.78 2.62 -7.19
N LEU A 68 -5.91 2.64 -5.87
CA LEU A 68 -5.95 1.42 -5.06
C LEU A 68 -7.22 0.61 -5.39
N ALA A 69 -7.06 -0.68 -5.67
CA ALA A 69 -8.17 -1.60 -5.95
C ALA A 69 -7.84 -3.05 -5.59
N PHE A 70 -8.87 -3.88 -5.45
CA PHE A 70 -8.74 -5.32 -5.19
C PHE A 70 -9.49 -6.13 -6.24
N SER A 71 -8.97 -7.31 -6.60
CA SER A 71 -9.72 -8.27 -7.41
C SER A 71 -10.97 -8.78 -6.66
N PRO A 72 -12.00 -9.28 -7.37
CA PRO A 72 -13.22 -9.79 -6.75
C PRO A 72 -12.99 -10.90 -5.71
N ASP A 73 -12.02 -11.79 -5.96
CA ASP A 73 -11.60 -12.86 -5.04
C ASP A 73 -10.63 -12.37 -3.95
N GLY A 74 -10.21 -11.10 -4.01
CA GLY A 74 -9.31 -10.48 -3.05
C GLY A 74 -7.87 -10.98 -3.09
N THR A 75 -7.48 -11.79 -4.08
CA THR A 75 -6.10 -12.35 -4.18
C THR A 75 -5.10 -11.40 -4.82
N LYS A 76 -5.59 -10.34 -5.51
CA LYS A 76 -4.78 -9.31 -6.15
C LYS A 76 -5.12 -7.93 -5.58
N LEU A 77 -4.08 -7.16 -5.31
CA LEU A 77 -4.14 -5.74 -5.01
C LEU A 77 -3.53 -4.98 -6.19
N TYR A 78 -4.21 -3.95 -6.66
CA TYR A 78 -3.74 -3.06 -7.70
C TYR A 78 -3.51 -1.67 -7.10
N PHE A 79 -2.45 -1.00 -7.53
CA PHE A 79 -2.23 0.42 -7.23
C PHE A 79 -1.44 1.07 -8.36
N CYS A 80 -1.50 2.38 -8.44
CA CYS A 80 -0.80 3.19 -9.40
C CYS A 80 0.15 4.16 -8.70
N ILE A 81 1.17 4.57 -9.45
CA ILE A 81 2.07 5.66 -9.14
C ILE A 81 1.72 6.79 -10.11
N GLN A 82 1.31 7.93 -9.58
CA GLN A 82 0.55 8.96 -10.29
C GLN A 82 1.36 9.65 -11.39
N GLU A 83 2.49 10.29 -11.06
CA GLU A 83 3.25 11.09 -12.02
C GLU A 83 3.96 10.22 -13.06
N LEU A 84 4.51 9.08 -12.64
CA LEU A 84 5.12 8.12 -13.56
C LEU A 84 4.08 7.35 -14.40
N GLY A 85 2.81 7.32 -13.97
CA GLY A 85 1.73 6.62 -14.66
C GLY A 85 1.89 5.09 -14.67
N TRP A 86 2.53 4.52 -13.65
CA TRP A 86 2.80 3.08 -13.56
C TRP A 86 1.74 2.38 -12.73
N MET A 87 1.32 1.19 -13.18
CA MET A 87 0.39 0.35 -12.45
C MET A 87 1.08 -0.93 -12.01
N PHE A 88 0.82 -1.32 -10.76
CA PHE A 88 1.35 -2.52 -10.14
C PHE A 88 0.23 -3.47 -9.77
N VAL A 89 0.53 -4.76 -9.84
CA VAL A 89 -0.28 -5.82 -9.26
C VAL A 89 0.54 -6.52 -8.19
N VAL A 90 -0.07 -6.75 -7.04
CA VAL A 90 0.54 -7.42 -5.89
C VAL A 90 -0.29 -8.62 -5.50
N GLU A 91 0.41 -9.74 -5.33
CA GLU A 91 -0.16 -11.02 -4.97
C GLU A 91 0.58 -11.52 -3.74
N ARG A 92 -0.16 -12.15 -2.82
CA ARG A 92 0.45 -12.79 -1.66
C ARG A 92 1.02 -14.13 -2.09
N THR A 93 2.25 -14.44 -1.67
CA THR A 93 2.90 -15.72 -1.98
C THR A 93 2.23 -16.91 -1.29
N ASP A 94 1.42 -16.67 -0.25
CA ASP A 94 0.63 -17.70 0.43
C ASP A 94 -0.74 -17.96 -0.24
N GLY A 95 -1.06 -17.24 -1.32
CA GLY A 95 -2.30 -17.40 -2.08
C GLY A 95 -3.57 -16.96 -1.35
N LYS A 96 -3.46 -16.36 -0.16
CA LYS A 96 -4.63 -15.87 0.59
C LYS A 96 -5.13 -14.55 0.04
N ALA A 97 -6.38 -14.22 0.35
CA ALA A 97 -6.93 -12.90 0.10
C ALA A 97 -6.31 -11.86 1.05
N PHE A 98 -6.29 -10.60 0.64
CA PHE A 98 -5.83 -9.50 1.49
C PHE A 98 -6.79 -9.22 2.67
N GLY A 99 -8.06 -9.61 2.60
CA GLY A 99 -9.05 -9.37 3.66
C GLY A 99 -9.19 -10.46 4.73
N GLY A 100 -8.34 -11.50 4.71
CA GLY A 100 -8.49 -12.71 5.55
C GLY A 100 -8.75 -13.96 4.74
#